data_AF-A0A7C6P9B0-F1
#
_entry.id   AF-A0A7C6P9B0-F1
#
_cell.length_a   1.000
_cell.length_b   1.000
_cell.length_c   1.000
_cell.angle_alpha   90.00
_cell.angle_beta   90.00
_cell.angle_gamma   90.00
#
_symmetry.space_group_name_H-M   'P 1'
#
loop_
_entity.id
_entity.type
_entity.pdbx_description
1 polymer ?
#
loop_
_entity_poly.entity_id
_entity_poly.type
_entity_poly.pdbx_seq_one_letter_code
_entity_poly.pdbx_strand_id
1 'polypeptide(L)' 'MRTLILSPHTDDAELGCGGLITWLIEKQSPLLWIVFST' A
#
# COMPACT_ATOMS: atom_id res chain seq x y z
N MET A 1 10.42 -0.01 -9.78
CA MET A 1 10.30 1.06 -8.75
C MET A 1 10.14 0.38 -7.40
N ARG A 2 10.54 0.98 -6.28
CA ARG A 2 10.26 0.44 -4.94
C ARG A 2 9.28 1.39 -4.26
N THR A 3 8.20 0.84 -3.71
CA THR A 3 7.13 1.63 -3.09
C THR A 3 7.05 1.31 -1.60
N LEU A 4 6.99 2.36 -0.78
CA LEU A 4 6.70 2.27 0.65
C LEU A 4 5.34 2.94 0.89
N ILE A 5 4.42 2.21 1.50
CA ILE A 5 3.11 2.71 1.92
C ILE A 5 3.12 2.79 3.44
N LEU A 6 2.72 3.95 3.95
CA LEU A 6 2.60 4.21 5.38
C LEU A 6 1.15 4.57 5.66
N SER A 7 0.52 3.87 6.59
CA SER A 7 -0.86 4.18 6.99
C SER A 7 -1.02 4.23 8.51
N PRO A 8 -1.86 5.15 9.03
CA PRO A 8 -2.22 5.17 10.44
C PRO A 8 -2.90 3.89 10.89
N HIS A 9 -3.94 3.45 10.16
CA HIS A 9 -4.73 2.24 10.43
C HIS A 9 -4.66 1.24 9.28
N THR A 10 -5.17 0.03 9.51
CA THR A 10 -5.06 -1.08 8.53
C THR A 10 -5.86 -0.88 7.26
N ASP A 11 -6.89 -0.03 7.26
CA ASP A 11 -7.79 0.20 6.13
C ASP A 11 -7.46 1.45 5.31
N ASP A 12 -6.80 2.43 5.92
CA ASP A 12 -6.45 3.73 5.32
C ASP A 12 -5.80 3.60 3.92
N ALA A 13 -4.88 2.65 3.72
CA ALA A 13 -4.22 2.48 2.42
C ALA A 13 -5.14 1.84 1.36
N GLU A 14 -5.99 0.90 1.77
CA GLU A 14 -6.96 0.24 0.88
C GLU A 14 -8.02 1.25 0.42
N LEU A 15 -8.54 2.05 1.35
CA LEU A 15 -9.54 3.08 1.07
C LEU A 15 -8.96 4.27 0.30
N GLY A 16 -7.73 4.69 0.61
CA GLY A 16 -7.10 5.87 0.00
C GLY A 16 -6.43 5.59 -1.35
N CYS A 17 -5.87 4.40 -1.54
CA CYS A 17 -5.07 4.09 -2.73
C CYS A 17 -5.10 2.61 -3.17
N GLY A 18 -6.12 1.84 -2.80
CA GLY A 18 -6.22 0.41 -3.13
C GLY A 18 -6.04 0.08 -4.62
N GLY A 19 -6.58 0.92 -5.51
CA GLY A 19 -6.38 0.76 -6.96
C GLY A 19 -4.92 0.87 -7.42
N LEU A 20 -4.15 1.77 -6.79
CA LEU A 20 -2.71 1.91 -7.05
C LEU A 20 -1.94 0.70 -6.50
N ILE A 21 -2.31 0.20 -5.32
CA ILE A 21 -1.69 -1.00 -4.71
C ILE A 21 -1.86 -2.19 -5.65
N THR A 22 -3.09 -2.43 -6.14
CA THR A 22 -3.37 -3.50 -7.11
C THR A 22 -2.53 -3.35 -8.37
N TRP A 23 -2.49 -2.15 -8.96
CA TRP A 23 -1.69 -1.90 -10.15
C TRP A 23 -0.18 -2.15 -9.92
N LEU A 24 0.36 -1.74 -8.77
CA LEU A 24 1.76 -1.99 -8.41
C LEU A 24 2.07 -3.48 -8.25
N ILE A 25 1.15 -4.24 -7.64
CA ILE A 25 1.26 -5.69 -7.49
C ILE A 25 1.25 -6.37 -8.87
N GLU A 26 0.31 -6.00 -9.76
CA GLU A 26 0.22 -6.54 -11.12
C GLU A 26 1.49 -6.29 -11.94
N LYS A 27 2.16 -5.16 -11.71
CA LYS A 27 3.46 -4.84 -12.33
C LYS A 27 4.65 -5.54 -11.70
N GLN A 28 4.44 -6.42 -10.71
CA GLN A 28 5.48 -7.06 -9.92
C GLN A 28 6.45 -6.03 -9.31
N SER A 29 5.93 -4.86 -8.96
CA SER A 29 6.71 -3.78 -8.36
C SER A 29 6.88 -4.07 -6.86
N PRO A 30 8.12 -4.11 -6.32
CA PRO A 30 8.34 -4.31 -4.90
C PRO A 30 7.61 -3.24 -4.07
N LEU A 31 6.75 -3.70 -3.17
CA LEU A 31 5.90 -2.88 -2.30
C LEU A 31 6.06 -3.36 -0.85
N LEU A 32 6.31 -2.41 0.05
CA LEU A 32 6.26 -2.63 1.50
C LEU A 32 5.19 -1.71 2.09
N TRP A 33 4.28 -2.25 2.88
CA TRP A 33 3.26 -1.48 3.59
C TRP A 33 3.47 -1.63 5.10
N ILE A 34 3.64 -0.51 5.78
CA ILE A 34 3.74 -0.41 7.23
C ILE A 34 2.51 0.33 7.76
N VAL A 35 1.88 -0.27 8.76
CA VAL A 35 0.74 0.28 9.49
C VAL A 35 1.18 0.67 10.90
N PHE A 36 0.82 1.86 11.38
CA PHE A 36 1.27 2.35 12.69
C PHE A 36 0.41 1.86 13.87
N SER A 37 -0.90 1.70 13.66
CA SER A 37 -1.87 1.21 14.64
C SER A 37 -2.89 0.33 13.94
N THR A 38 -3.44 -0.65 14.64
CA THR A 38 -4.59 -1.42 14.16
C THR A 38 -5.90 -0.74 14.49
#